data_AF-A0A7L9BN67-F1
#
_entry.id   AF-A0A7L9BN67-F1
#
_cell.length_a   1.000
_cell.length_b   1.000
_cell.length_c   1.000
_cell.angle_alpha   90.00
_cell.angle_beta   90.00
_cell.angle_gamma   90.00
#
_symmetry.space_group_name_H-M   'P 1'
#
loop_
_entity.id
_entity.type
_entity.pdbx_description
1 polymer ?
#
loop_
_entity_poly.entity_id
_entity_poly.type
_entity_poly.pdbx_seq_one_letter_code
_entity_poly.pdbx_strand_id
1 'polypeptide(L)'
;MLLGAFSGATAGADAARTRALADRAGLTDAYAERRGEGVAVLWGEFASPGSPESKAALDRARRATVGGEQPFSASMLVPPPKQVEGELSPWDLRTVRREFEARNEGRRLKPSLSTLMIGFYGPTDSREPSAKERADARAAAEDAVKKLRAEGEEAYFFHGPRGSSVTIGLFENDRVDPSVAADLRKKYPHKLVNGAGLKVSVRTSATQKVERLEPSQLVEVPR
;
A
#
# COMPACT_ATOMS: atom_id res chain seq x y z
N MET A 1 -3.64 -20.90 3.41
CA MET A 1 -3.53 -22.15 2.60
C MET A 1 -4.29 -22.00 1.29
N LEU A 2 -3.90 -22.66 0.19
CA LEU A 2 -4.56 -22.58 -1.12
C LEU A 2 -5.63 -23.66 -1.30
N LEU A 3 -6.85 -23.23 -1.66
CA LEU A 3 -8.00 -24.07 -2.00
C LEU A 3 -8.23 -24.17 -3.52
N GLY A 4 -7.84 -23.14 -4.28
CA GLY A 4 -7.93 -23.12 -5.74
C GLY A 4 -7.24 -21.91 -6.35
N ALA A 5 -6.79 -22.01 -7.60
CA ALA A 5 -6.17 -20.92 -8.34
C ALA A 5 -6.73 -20.87 -9.77
N PHE A 6 -7.08 -19.67 -10.23
CA PHE A 6 -7.80 -19.46 -11.49
C PHE A 6 -7.16 -18.32 -12.28
N SER A 7 -7.18 -18.42 -13.61
CA SER A 7 -6.70 -17.39 -14.52
C SER A 7 -7.67 -17.22 -15.70
N GLY A 8 -7.51 -16.12 -16.45
CA GLY A 8 -8.35 -15.83 -17.61
C GLY A 8 -9.70 -15.19 -17.26
N ALA A 9 -10.56 -15.06 -18.27
CA ALA A 9 -11.79 -14.25 -18.20
C ALA A 9 -12.80 -14.70 -17.13
N THR A 10 -12.78 -15.97 -16.74
CA THR A 10 -13.71 -16.54 -15.75
C THR A 10 -13.14 -16.58 -14.33
N ALA A 11 -11.88 -16.18 -14.12
CA ALA A 11 -11.18 -16.38 -12.85
C ALA A 11 -11.92 -15.83 -11.63
N GLY A 12 -12.59 -14.68 -11.76
CA GLY A 12 -13.40 -14.12 -10.68
C GLY A 12 -14.64 -14.94 -10.35
N ALA A 13 -15.33 -15.46 -11.38
CA ALA A 13 -16.51 -16.30 -11.20
C ALA A 13 -16.14 -17.69 -10.64
N ASP A 14 -15.02 -18.26 -11.10
CA ASP A 14 -14.47 -19.50 -10.56
C ASP A 14 -14.09 -19.35 -9.08
N ALA A 15 -13.37 -18.28 -8.73
CA ALA A 15 -13.00 -17.99 -7.35
C ALA A 15 -14.23 -17.81 -6.44
N ALA A 16 -15.28 -17.14 -6.92
CA ALA A 16 -16.53 -16.99 -6.18
C ALA A 16 -17.23 -18.34 -5.95
N ARG A 17 -17.28 -19.22 -6.96
CA ARG A 17 -17.82 -20.58 -6.83
C ARG A 17 -17.05 -21.41 -5.82
N THR A 18 -15.72 -21.34 -5.86
CA THR A 18 -14.84 -22.07 -4.93
C THR A 18 -15.00 -21.58 -3.50
N ARG A 19 -15.20 -20.28 -3.26
CA ARG A 19 -15.52 -19.74 -1.92
C ARG A 19 -16.85 -20.27 -1.39
N ALA A 20 -17.91 -20.22 -2.20
CA ALA A 20 -19.20 -20.78 -1.82
C ALA A 20 -19.13 -22.30 -1.57
N LEU A 21 -18.23 -23.01 -2.25
CA LEU A 21 -17.96 -24.42 -2.00
C LEU A 21 -17.21 -24.63 -0.68
N ALA A 22 -16.23 -23.77 -0.37
CA ALA A 22 -15.48 -23.79 0.88
C ALA A 22 -16.39 -23.56 2.10
N ASP A 23 -17.33 -22.60 2.00
CA ASP A 23 -18.31 -22.34 3.05
C ASP A 23 -19.18 -23.58 3.33
N ARG A 24 -19.68 -24.24 2.27
CA ARG A 24 -20.45 -25.49 2.40
C ARG A 24 -19.63 -26.66 2.97
N ALA A 25 -18.31 -26.62 2.76
CA ALA A 25 -17.38 -27.61 3.30
C ALA A 25 -16.97 -27.32 4.77
N GLY A 26 -17.52 -26.27 5.39
CA GLY A 26 -17.18 -25.83 6.75
C GLY A 26 -15.81 -25.16 6.84
N LEU A 27 -15.27 -24.68 5.72
CA LEU A 27 -14.04 -23.88 5.63
C LEU A 27 -14.42 -22.40 5.55
N THR A 28 -15.15 -21.92 6.57
CA THR A 28 -15.63 -20.54 6.66
C THR A 28 -14.46 -19.57 6.67
N ASP A 29 -14.68 -18.35 6.16
CA ASP A 29 -13.66 -17.31 6.00
C ASP A 29 -12.63 -17.56 4.89
N ALA A 30 -12.98 -18.42 3.92
CA ALA A 30 -12.22 -18.50 2.68
C ALA A 30 -12.33 -17.18 1.89
N TYR A 31 -11.20 -16.64 1.46
CA TYR A 31 -11.11 -15.36 0.77
C TYR A 31 -10.44 -15.52 -0.59
N ALA A 32 -10.74 -14.60 -1.51
CA ALA A 32 -10.09 -14.53 -2.82
C ALA A 32 -9.05 -13.41 -2.81
N GLU A 33 -7.88 -13.68 -3.36
CA GLU A 33 -6.75 -12.76 -3.45
C GLU A 33 -6.23 -12.77 -4.89
N ARG A 34 -5.92 -11.61 -5.48
CA ARG A 34 -5.23 -11.55 -6.77
C ARG A 34 -3.76 -11.93 -6.58
N ARG A 35 -3.27 -12.84 -7.41
CA ARG A 35 -1.85 -13.24 -7.45
C ARG A 35 -1.38 -13.23 -8.90
N GLY A 36 -0.52 -12.26 -9.25
CA GLY A 36 -0.14 -12.02 -10.64
C GLY A 36 -1.35 -11.76 -11.53
N GLU A 37 -1.44 -12.48 -12.65
CA GLU A 37 -2.57 -12.39 -13.59
C GLU A 37 -3.80 -13.22 -13.19
N GLY A 38 -3.75 -13.93 -12.05
CA GLY A 38 -4.79 -14.85 -11.59
C GLY A 38 -5.45 -14.45 -10.26
N VAL A 39 -6.38 -15.30 -9.83
CA VAL A 39 -7.08 -15.21 -8.54
C VAL A 39 -6.88 -16.51 -7.78
N ALA A 40 -6.37 -16.42 -6.56
CA ALA A 40 -6.24 -17.54 -5.63
C ALA A 40 -7.35 -17.48 -4.58
N VAL A 41 -7.95 -18.63 -4.26
CA VAL A 41 -8.84 -18.79 -3.11
C VAL A 41 -8.06 -19.41 -1.98
N LEU A 42 -7.99 -18.69 -0.87
CA LEU A 42 -7.17 -19.00 0.28
C LEU A 42 -8.04 -19.20 1.52
N TRP A 43 -7.58 -20.03 2.44
CA TRP A 43 -8.21 -20.25 3.75
C TRP A 43 -7.15 -20.49 4.82
N GLY A 44 -7.29 -19.85 5.98
CA GLY A 44 -6.36 -19.98 7.10
C GLY A 44 -5.00 -19.33 6.90
N GLU A 45 -4.48 -18.76 7.99
CA GLU A 45 -3.16 -18.16 8.11
C GLU A 45 -2.37 -18.88 9.21
N PHE A 46 -1.11 -19.22 8.92
CA PHE A 46 -0.29 -20.04 9.81
C PHE A 46 1.13 -19.47 9.89
N ALA A 47 1.69 -19.42 11.10
CA ALA A 47 3.02 -18.89 11.35
C ALA A 47 4.15 -19.69 10.65
N SER A 48 3.93 -20.98 10.42
CA SER A 48 4.90 -21.86 9.75
C SER A 48 4.18 -23.02 9.06
N PRO A 49 4.65 -23.46 7.87
CA PRO A 49 4.08 -24.63 7.19
C PRO A 49 4.34 -25.96 7.93
N GLY A 50 5.21 -25.96 8.94
CA GLY A 50 5.51 -27.14 9.76
C GLY A 50 4.71 -27.25 11.06
N SER A 51 3.93 -26.22 11.41
CA SER A 51 3.25 -26.16 12.71
C SER A 51 2.13 -27.21 12.83
N PRO A 52 1.82 -27.72 14.04
CA PRO A 52 0.71 -28.65 14.24
C PRO A 52 -0.62 -28.11 13.70
N GLU A 53 -0.88 -26.81 13.87
CA GLU A 53 -2.09 -26.14 13.40
C GLU A 53 -2.18 -26.14 11.88
N SER A 54 -1.06 -25.86 11.18
CA SER A 54 -1.01 -25.86 9.71
C SER A 54 -1.26 -27.25 9.11
N LYS A 55 -0.74 -28.30 9.76
CA LYS A 55 -0.95 -29.71 9.36
C LYS A 55 -2.39 -30.13 9.57
N ALA A 56 -2.96 -29.85 10.75
CA ALA A 56 -4.34 -30.16 11.06
C ALA A 56 -5.32 -29.44 10.13
N ALA A 57 -5.06 -28.16 9.81
CA ALA A 57 -5.87 -27.40 8.87
C ALA A 57 -5.78 -27.94 7.43
N LEU A 58 -4.58 -28.34 6.99
CA LEU A 58 -4.38 -28.94 5.67
C LEU A 58 -5.13 -30.27 5.55
N ASP A 59 -5.03 -31.13 6.56
CA ASP A 59 -5.76 -32.40 6.59
C ASP A 59 -7.28 -32.17 6.60
N ARG A 60 -7.74 -31.17 7.37
CA ARG A 60 -9.15 -30.78 7.40
C ARG A 60 -9.63 -30.33 6.02
N ALA A 61 -8.91 -29.44 5.34
CA ALA A 61 -9.30 -28.97 4.03
C ALA A 61 -9.32 -30.12 3.00
N ARG A 62 -8.28 -30.96 2.97
CA ARG A 62 -8.20 -32.09 2.03
C ARG A 62 -9.28 -33.14 2.21
N ARG A 63 -9.75 -33.35 3.45
CA ARG A 63 -10.78 -34.33 3.78
C ARG A 63 -12.20 -33.76 3.76
N ALA A 64 -12.36 -32.43 3.64
CA ALA A 64 -13.66 -31.80 3.62
C ALA A 64 -14.49 -32.31 2.43
N THR A 65 -15.75 -32.66 2.70
CA THR A 65 -16.65 -33.23 1.68
C THR A 65 -17.82 -32.31 1.39
N VAL A 66 -18.18 -32.21 0.11
CA VAL A 66 -19.42 -31.56 -0.34
C VAL A 66 -20.08 -32.47 -1.36
N GLY A 67 -21.30 -32.92 -1.07
CA GLY A 67 -22.02 -33.83 -1.98
C GLY A 67 -21.31 -35.17 -2.22
N GLY A 68 -20.49 -35.65 -1.26
CA GLY A 68 -19.73 -36.90 -1.38
C GLY A 68 -18.37 -36.77 -2.07
N GLU A 69 -18.03 -35.59 -2.61
CA GLU A 69 -16.73 -35.32 -3.22
C GLU A 69 -15.79 -34.59 -2.27
N GLN A 70 -14.47 -34.71 -2.50
CA GLN A 70 -13.42 -33.96 -1.78
C GLN A 70 -12.83 -32.86 -2.69
N PRO A 71 -13.52 -31.72 -2.86
CA PRO A 71 -13.14 -30.70 -3.83
C PRO A 71 -11.78 -30.04 -3.53
N PHE A 72 -11.31 -30.16 -2.29
CA PHE A 72 -10.09 -29.52 -1.80
C PHE A 72 -8.96 -30.53 -1.51
N SER A 73 -9.07 -31.76 -2.02
CA SER A 73 -8.06 -32.83 -1.85
C SER A 73 -6.66 -32.42 -2.32
N ALA A 74 -6.57 -31.52 -3.30
CA ALA A 74 -5.33 -30.95 -3.83
C ALA A 74 -4.82 -29.70 -3.08
N SER A 75 -5.45 -29.31 -1.95
CA SER A 75 -5.04 -28.12 -1.19
C SER A 75 -3.58 -28.19 -0.77
N MET A 76 -2.91 -27.04 -0.70
CA MET A 76 -1.52 -26.96 -0.27
C MET A 76 -1.25 -25.68 0.53
N LEU A 77 -0.28 -25.76 1.45
CA LEU A 77 0.23 -24.57 2.11
C LEU A 77 1.06 -23.78 1.11
N VAL A 78 0.56 -22.59 0.77
CA VAL A 78 1.31 -21.60 0.00
C VAL A 78 1.85 -20.56 0.96
N PRO A 79 3.08 -20.06 0.77
CA PRO A 79 3.50 -18.90 1.52
C PRO A 79 2.52 -17.74 1.26
N PRO A 80 2.35 -16.82 2.23
CA PRO A 80 1.77 -15.52 1.90
C PRO A 80 2.55 -14.95 0.70
N PRO A 81 1.94 -14.12 -0.15
CA PRO A 81 2.72 -13.44 -1.16
C PRO A 81 3.88 -12.78 -0.40
N LYS A 82 5.12 -13.07 -0.80
CA LYS A 82 6.19 -12.16 -0.42
C LYS A 82 5.66 -10.80 -0.88
N GLN A 83 5.61 -9.79 -0.01
CA GLN A 83 5.58 -8.43 -0.54
C GLN A 83 6.81 -8.37 -1.42
N VAL A 84 6.60 -8.54 -2.73
CA VAL A 84 7.68 -8.56 -3.67
C VAL A 84 8.15 -7.12 -3.65
N GLU A 85 9.40 -6.92 -3.26
CA GLU A 85 10.08 -5.66 -3.46
C GLU A 85 9.96 -5.34 -4.96
N GLY A 86 8.97 -4.54 -5.35
CA GLY A 86 8.62 -4.29 -6.75
C GLY A 86 7.13 -4.43 -7.15
N GLU A 87 6.27 -5.12 -6.38
CA GLU A 87 4.82 -4.95 -6.55
C GLU A 87 4.46 -3.61 -5.88
N LEU A 88 4.49 -2.54 -6.68
CA LEU A 88 4.25 -1.19 -6.21
C LEU A 88 2.84 -1.14 -5.59
N SER A 89 2.79 -1.05 -4.25
CA SER A 89 1.56 -0.85 -3.47
C SER A 89 0.60 0.11 -4.19
N PRO A 90 -0.72 -0.09 -4.11
CA PRO A 90 -1.66 0.91 -4.63
C PRO A 90 -1.49 2.29 -3.98
N TRP A 91 -0.78 2.38 -2.85
CA TRP A 91 -0.47 3.63 -2.16
C TRP A 91 0.91 4.20 -2.52
N ASP A 92 1.69 3.50 -3.36
CA ASP A 92 2.93 4.05 -3.93
C ASP A 92 2.56 5.03 -5.05
N LEU A 93 3.07 6.26 -4.95
CA LEU A 93 2.86 7.31 -5.95
C LEU A 93 3.32 6.92 -7.37
N ARG A 94 4.24 5.97 -7.53
CA ARG A 94 4.61 5.43 -8.85
C ARG A 94 3.49 4.61 -9.48
N THR A 95 2.76 3.83 -8.68
CA THR A 95 1.56 3.12 -9.15
C THR A 95 0.48 4.13 -9.54
N VAL A 96 0.21 5.09 -8.66
CA VAL A 96 -0.76 6.16 -8.91
C VAL A 96 -0.44 6.91 -10.20
N ARG A 97 0.84 7.28 -10.40
CA ARG A 97 1.31 7.95 -11.62
C ARG A 97 1.02 7.11 -12.86
N ARG A 98 1.43 5.84 -12.88
CA ARG A 98 1.23 4.94 -14.02
C ARG A 98 -0.25 4.82 -14.39
N GLU A 99 -1.12 4.66 -13.40
CA GLU A 99 -2.57 4.57 -13.62
C GLU A 99 -3.18 5.89 -14.11
N PHE A 100 -2.69 7.01 -13.61
CA PHE A 100 -3.10 8.34 -14.06
C PHE A 100 -2.68 8.58 -15.53
N GLU A 101 -1.47 8.21 -15.91
CA GLU A 101 -0.98 8.35 -17.28
C GLU A 101 -1.76 7.46 -18.25
N ALA A 102 -2.01 6.21 -17.91
CA ALA A 102 -2.82 5.29 -18.72
C ALA A 102 -4.24 5.83 -18.96
N ARG A 103 -4.87 6.43 -17.94
CA ARG A 103 -6.21 7.06 -18.05
C ARG A 103 -6.23 8.32 -18.92
N ASN A 104 -5.08 8.96 -19.10
CA ASN A 104 -4.94 10.20 -19.86
C ASN A 104 -4.17 10.00 -21.17
N GLU A 105 -3.95 8.75 -21.58
CA GLU A 105 -3.33 8.41 -22.86
C GLU A 105 -4.17 8.96 -24.02
N GLY A 106 -3.50 9.49 -25.04
CA GLY A 106 -4.15 10.10 -26.21
C GLY A 106 -4.73 11.51 -25.98
N ARG A 107 -4.69 12.06 -24.76
CA ARG A 107 -5.09 13.46 -24.55
C ARG A 107 -4.07 14.42 -25.15
N ARG A 108 -4.55 15.46 -25.84
CA ARG A 108 -3.71 16.52 -26.42
C ARG A 108 -2.92 17.30 -25.38
N LEU A 109 -3.53 17.53 -24.21
CA LEU A 109 -2.89 18.14 -23.05
C LEU A 109 -2.81 17.07 -21.96
N LYS A 110 -1.60 16.74 -21.52
CA LYS A 110 -1.39 15.82 -20.40
C LYS A 110 -1.61 16.59 -19.09
N PRO A 111 -2.66 16.28 -18.31
CA PRO A 111 -2.85 16.91 -17.02
C PRO A 111 -1.68 16.57 -16.09
N SER A 112 -1.31 17.48 -15.21
CA SER A 112 -0.34 17.20 -14.14
C SER A 112 -1.07 16.82 -12.86
N LEU A 113 -0.45 15.92 -12.09
CA LEU A 113 -1.01 15.40 -10.84
C LEU A 113 -0.12 15.88 -9.69
N SER A 114 -0.74 16.46 -8.67
CA SER A 114 -0.09 16.99 -7.47
C SER A 114 -0.64 16.32 -6.22
N THR A 115 0.09 16.40 -5.11
CA THR A 115 -0.30 15.86 -3.80
C THR A 115 0.29 16.71 -2.67
N LEU A 116 -0.33 16.71 -1.48
CA LEU A 116 0.19 17.46 -0.34
C LEU A 116 1.20 16.61 0.42
N MET A 117 2.48 16.97 0.36
CA MET A 117 3.52 16.33 1.18
C MET A 117 3.43 16.79 2.63
N ILE A 118 3.22 15.81 3.52
CA ILE A 118 3.06 16.02 4.97
C ILE A 118 4.13 15.30 5.78
N GLY A 119 4.99 14.49 5.14
CA GLY A 119 6.08 13.83 5.85
C GLY A 119 7.25 13.41 4.99
N PHE A 120 8.41 13.25 5.62
CA PHE A 120 9.62 12.68 5.03
C PHE A 120 10.34 11.79 6.03
N TYR A 121 10.79 10.63 5.57
CA TYR A 121 11.51 9.63 6.35
C TYR A 121 12.87 9.38 5.70
N GLY A 122 13.94 9.56 6.46
CA GLY A 122 15.31 9.42 5.98
C GLY A 122 16.28 10.36 6.69
N PRO A 123 17.56 10.34 6.30
CA PRO A 123 18.56 11.26 6.81
C PRO A 123 18.18 12.71 6.50
N THR A 124 18.42 13.60 7.46
CA THR A 124 18.19 15.05 7.33
C THR A 124 19.43 15.82 6.89
N ASP A 125 20.56 15.14 6.81
CA ASP A 125 21.84 15.67 6.35
C ASP A 125 22.07 15.35 4.87
N SER A 126 23.14 15.93 4.31
CA SER A 126 23.49 15.78 2.90
C SER A 126 24.20 14.46 2.57
N ARG A 127 24.25 13.49 3.50
CA ARG A 127 24.94 12.21 3.27
C ARG A 127 24.06 11.23 2.50
N GLU A 128 24.69 10.24 1.88
CA GLU A 128 23.96 9.15 1.24
C GLU A 128 23.41 8.18 2.32
N PRO A 129 22.12 7.81 2.29
CA PRO A 129 21.58 6.86 3.25
C PRO A 129 22.11 5.45 2.99
N SER A 130 22.48 4.73 4.05
CA SER A 130 22.83 3.32 3.98
C SER A 130 21.64 2.45 3.56
N ALA A 131 21.89 1.22 3.10
CA ALA A 131 20.84 0.28 2.74
C ALA A 131 19.84 0.03 3.88
N LYS A 132 20.34 -0.08 5.12
CA LYS A 132 19.50 -0.24 6.31
C LYS A 132 18.62 0.99 6.55
N GLU A 133 19.19 2.19 6.48
CA GLU A 133 18.42 3.42 6.68
C GLU A 133 17.34 3.63 5.61
N ARG A 134 17.63 3.24 4.35
CA ARG A 134 16.61 3.23 3.30
C ARG A 134 15.50 2.24 3.63
N ALA A 135 15.82 1.04 4.07
CA ALA A 135 14.82 0.04 4.45
C ALA A 135 13.95 0.53 5.62
N ASP A 136 14.58 1.07 6.68
CA ASP A 136 13.88 1.59 7.85
C ASP A 136 12.97 2.78 7.47
N ALA A 137 13.45 3.68 6.60
CA ALA A 137 12.66 4.82 6.11
C ALA A 137 11.48 4.39 5.22
N ARG A 138 11.62 3.32 4.42
CA ARG A 138 10.53 2.75 3.63
C ARG A 138 9.45 2.18 4.54
N ALA A 139 9.83 1.31 5.46
CA ALA A 139 8.90 0.71 6.41
C ALA A 139 8.14 1.76 7.24
N ALA A 140 8.85 2.79 7.74
CA ALA A 140 8.22 3.86 8.51
C ALA A 140 7.22 4.70 7.70
N ALA A 141 7.54 5.00 6.43
CA ALA A 141 6.62 5.72 5.55
C ALA A 141 5.38 4.89 5.21
N GLU A 142 5.56 3.60 4.92
CA GLU A 142 4.45 2.68 4.66
C GLU A 142 3.52 2.54 5.87
N ASP A 143 4.08 2.40 7.08
CA ASP A 143 3.30 2.29 8.31
C ASP A 143 2.57 3.60 8.65
N ALA A 144 3.18 4.75 8.36
CA ALA A 144 2.51 6.05 8.51
C ALA A 144 1.30 6.16 7.56
N VAL A 145 1.46 5.74 6.30
CA VAL A 145 0.36 5.70 5.34
C VAL A 145 -0.74 4.74 5.79
N LYS A 146 -0.41 3.54 6.26
CA LYS A 146 -1.40 2.59 6.80
C LYS A 146 -2.25 3.21 7.91
N LYS A 147 -1.62 3.92 8.85
CA LYS A 147 -2.31 4.60 9.97
C LYS A 147 -3.24 5.70 9.46
N LEU A 148 -2.73 6.60 8.61
CA LEU A 148 -3.53 7.69 8.03
C LEU A 148 -4.75 7.15 7.26
N ARG A 149 -4.56 6.07 6.49
CA ARG A 149 -5.68 5.43 5.76
C ARG A 149 -6.69 4.77 6.70
N ALA A 150 -6.23 4.19 7.81
CA ALA A 150 -7.13 3.67 8.85
C ALA A 150 -7.95 4.79 9.52
N GLU A 151 -7.42 6.01 9.57
CA GLU A 151 -8.10 7.22 10.05
C GLU A 151 -9.02 7.86 8.98
N GLY A 152 -9.10 7.27 7.78
CA GLY A 152 -9.95 7.74 6.69
C GLY A 152 -9.29 8.72 5.73
N GLU A 153 -7.97 8.93 5.84
CA GLU A 153 -7.25 9.82 4.93
C GLU A 153 -6.91 9.15 3.60
N GLU A 154 -6.90 9.94 2.54
CA GLU A 154 -6.36 9.54 1.24
C GLU A 154 -4.83 9.70 1.22
N ALA A 155 -4.11 8.81 1.91
CA ALA A 155 -2.65 8.89 2.05
C ALA A 155 -1.88 7.97 1.09
N TYR A 156 -0.67 8.43 0.70
CA TYR A 156 0.27 7.77 -0.21
C TYR A 156 1.71 7.94 0.24
N PHE A 157 2.61 7.09 -0.26
CA PHE A 157 4.06 7.21 -0.07
C PHE A 157 4.81 7.22 -1.39
N PHE A 158 6.05 7.72 -1.36
CA PHE A 158 7.00 7.61 -2.45
C PHE A 158 8.41 7.32 -1.92
N HIS A 159 9.09 6.34 -2.50
CA HIS A 159 10.46 5.99 -2.13
C HIS A 159 11.48 6.60 -3.11
N GLY A 160 12.08 7.71 -2.69
CA GLY A 160 13.17 8.36 -3.39
C GLY A 160 14.55 7.81 -3.00
N PRO A 161 15.62 8.25 -3.70
CA PRO A 161 16.98 7.80 -3.41
C PRO A 161 17.49 8.24 -2.04
N ARG A 162 17.01 9.39 -1.52
CA ARG A 162 17.44 9.96 -0.23
C ARG A 162 16.52 9.61 0.94
N GLY A 163 15.36 9.03 0.68
CA GLY A 163 14.34 8.78 1.70
C GLY A 163 12.95 8.63 1.10
N SER A 164 11.97 8.47 1.98
CA SER A 164 10.58 8.21 1.65
C SER A 164 9.70 9.40 2.01
N SER A 165 8.86 9.87 1.10
CA SER A 165 7.88 10.92 1.38
C SER A 165 6.52 10.31 1.70
N VAL A 166 5.75 10.99 2.55
CA VAL A 166 4.35 10.69 2.85
C VAL A 166 3.49 11.89 2.44
N THR A 167 2.41 11.61 1.74
CA THR A 167 1.58 12.62 1.08
C THR A 167 0.09 12.31 1.25
N ILE A 168 -0.76 13.32 1.19
CA ILE A 168 -2.23 13.21 1.29
C ILE A 168 -2.90 13.89 0.10
N GLY A 169 -3.93 13.24 -0.44
CA GLY A 169 -4.78 13.72 -1.50
C GLY A 169 -4.12 13.69 -2.87
N LEU A 170 -4.92 13.57 -3.92
CA LEU A 170 -4.46 13.70 -5.31
C LEU A 170 -5.23 14.83 -6.01
N PHE A 171 -4.49 15.69 -6.70
CA PHE A 171 -5.04 16.90 -7.31
C PHE A 171 -4.60 17.03 -8.76
N GLU A 172 -5.54 16.99 -9.70
CA GLU A 172 -5.26 17.24 -11.12
C GLU A 172 -5.19 18.76 -11.34
N ASN A 173 -4.04 19.30 -11.76
CA ASN A 173 -3.77 20.74 -11.79
C ASN A 173 -4.67 21.56 -12.74
N ASP A 174 -5.43 20.92 -13.63
CA ASP A 174 -6.46 21.56 -14.45
C ASP A 174 -7.83 21.65 -13.74
N ARG A 175 -7.98 21.03 -12.56
CA ARG A 175 -9.26 20.84 -11.85
C ARG A 175 -9.19 21.07 -10.34
N VAL A 176 -8.06 21.49 -9.79
CA VAL A 176 -7.95 21.70 -8.33
C VAL A 176 -8.82 22.87 -7.93
N ASP A 177 -9.87 22.59 -7.15
CA ASP A 177 -10.50 23.61 -6.34
C ASP A 177 -9.48 24.05 -5.26
N PRO A 178 -9.02 25.32 -5.28
CA PRO A 178 -8.04 25.82 -4.32
C PRO A 178 -8.46 25.63 -2.85
N SER A 179 -9.76 25.48 -2.59
CA SER A 179 -10.32 25.25 -1.24
C SER A 179 -9.94 23.88 -0.65
N VAL A 180 -9.94 22.81 -1.45
CA VAL A 180 -9.66 21.44 -0.95
C VAL A 180 -8.20 21.32 -0.50
N ALA A 181 -7.28 21.88 -1.28
CA ALA A 181 -5.86 21.95 -0.89
C ALA A 181 -5.66 22.86 0.33
N ALA A 182 -6.48 23.90 0.51
CA ALA A 182 -6.42 24.78 1.67
C ALA A 182 -6.91 24.08 2.96
N ASP A 183 -7.98 23.29 2.88
CA ASP A 183 -8.50 22.54 4.03
C ASP A 183 -7.52 21.47 4.51
N LEU A 184 -6.91 20.74 3.57
CA LEU A 184 -5.86 19.76 3.91
C LEU A 184 -4.61 20.44 4.48
N ARG A 185 -4.23 21.63 4.00
CA ARG A 185 -3.15 22.42 4.63
C ARG A 185 -3.52 22.91 6.01
N LYS A 186 -4.78 23.22 6.29
CA LYS A 186 -5.24 23.59 7.63
C LYS A 186 -5.18 22.40 8.59
N LYS A 187 -5.53 21.20 8.11
CA LYS A 187 -5.47 19.95 8.87
C LYS A 187 -4.04 19.45 9.09
N TYR A 188 -3.19 19.56 8.07
CA TYR A 188 -1.79 19.15 8.08
C TYR A 188 -0.87 20.33 7.77
N PRO A 189 -0.74 21.31 8.68
CA PRO A 189 -0.02 22.56 8.42
C PRO A 189 1.50 22.38 8.32
N HIS A 190 2.02 21.30 8.92
CA HIS A 190 3.45 21.07 9.06
C HIS A 190 3.82 19.67 8.63
N LYS A 191 4.99 19.58 8.01
CA LYS A 191 5.61 18.34 7.60
C LYS A 191 6.27 17.68 8.82
N LEU A 192 6.03 16.38 8.96
CA LEU A 192 6.73 15.54 9.93
C LEU A 192 8.00 14.95 9.31
N VAL A 193 9.12 15.01 10.02
CA VAL A 193 10.36 14.35 9.62
C VAL A 193 10.63 13.20 10.56
N ASN A 194 10.70 11.98 10.01
CA ASN A 194 10.81 10.74 10.76
C ASN A 194 9.70 10.59 11.83
N GLY A 195 8.48 11.04 11.52
CA GLY A 195 7.33 11.00 12.42
C GLY A 195 7.30 12.07 13.52
N ALA A 196 8.29 12.97 13.56
CA ALA A 196 8.35 14.08 14.52
C ALA A 196 8.27 15.45 13.81
N GLY A 197 7.71 16.47 14.45
CA GLY A 197 7.75 17.83 13.91
C GLY A 197 9.19 18.34 13.87
N LEU A 198 9.74 18.63 12.68
CA LEU A 198 11.11 19.15 12.56
C LEU A 198 11.12 20.65 12.84
N LYS A 199 11.79 21.07 13.91
CA LYS A 199 12.09 22.49 14.15
C LYS A 199 13.27 22.92 13.29
N VAL A 200 13.00 23.65 12.22
CA VAL A 200 14.01 24.25 11.34
C VAL A 200 14.38 25.63 11.89
N SER A 201 15.66 25.85 12.20
CA SER A 201 16.16 27.19 12.55
C SER A 201 16.32 28.04 11.28
N VAL A 202 15.40 28.99 11.06
CA VAL A 202 15.48 29.96 9.97
C VAL A 202 16.19 31.22 10.49
N ARG A 203 17.23 31.67 9.77
CA ARG A 203 17.88 32.97 10.05
C ARG A 203 16.99 34.09 9.50
N THR A 204 16.41 34.90 10.37
CA THR A 204 15.56 36.05 9.98
C THR A 204 16.36 37.34 9.87
N SER A 205 17.55 37.41 10.48
CA SER A 205 18.54 38.49 10.36
C SER A 205 19.92 38.00 10.82
N ALA A 206 20.96 38.86 10.76
CA ALA A 206 22.33 38.52 11.18
C ALA A 206 22.42 38.01 12.63
N THR A 207 21.48 38.38 13.50
CA THR A 207 21.49 38.09 14.94
C THR A 207 20.32 37.23 15.44
N GLN A 208 19.30 36.95 14.62
CA GLN A 208 18.10 36.25 15.07
C GLN A 208 17.88 34.93 14.31
N LYS A 209 17.85 33.82 15.07
CA LYS A 209 17.43 32.48 14.62
C LYS A 209 16.07 32.19 15.21
N VAL A 210 15.10 31.81 14.37
CA VAL A 210 13.76 31.41 14.81
C VAL A 210 13.55 29.94 14.44
N GLU A 211 13.22 29.12 15.42
CA GLU A 211 12.79 27.73 15.19
C GLU A 211 11.37 27.74 14.61
N ARG A 212 11.19 27.17 13.41
CA ARG A 212 9.89 27.01 12.75
C ARG A 212 9.74 25.60 12.23
N LEU A 213 8.54 25.04 12.37
CA LEU A 213 8.21 23.78 11.72
C LEU A 213 8.17 23.97 10.20
N GLU A 214 8.71 23.01 9.45
CA GLU A 214 8.62 23.02 7.98
C GLU A 214 7.14 22.90 7.57
N PRO A 215 6.61 23.81 6.75
CA PRO A 215 5.22 23.74 6.32
C PRO A 215 5.00 22.56 5.36
N SER A 216 3.79 22.00 5.35
CA SER A 216 3.40 21.04 4.32
C SER A 216 3.38 21.71 2.94
N GLN A 217 3.78 20.97 1.91
CA GLN A 217 4.00 21.52 0.57
C GLN A 217 3.21 20.75 -0.48
N LEU A 218 2.63 21.46 -1.44
CA LEU A 218 2.06 20.81 -2.62
C LEU A 218 3.22 20.45 -3.56
N VAL A 219 3.32 19.18 -3.94
CA VAL A 219 4.37 18.66 -4.81
C VAL A 219 3.73 17.95 -6.01
N GLU A 220 4.41 17.97 -7.15
CA GLU A 220 4.01 17.13 -8.29
C GLU A 220 4.26 15.66 -7.93
N VAL A 221 3.30 14.79 -8.25
CA VAL A 221 3.50 13.34 -8.15
C VAL A 221 4.66 12.97 -9.08
N PRO A 222 5.68 12.21 -8.64
CA PRO A 222 6.83 11.87 -9.49
C PRO A 222 6.40 11.21 -10.80
N ARG A 223 7.15 11.49 -11.87
CA ARG A 223 7.01 10.82 -13.18
C ARG A 223 7.81 9.52 -13.18
#